data_AF-A0A7W0GWU4-F1
#
_entry.id   AF-A0A7W0GWU4-F1
#
_cell.length_a   1.000
_cell.length_b   1.000
_cell.length_c   1.000
_cell.angle_alpha   90.00
_cell.angle_beta   90.00
_cell.angle_gamma   90.00
#
_symmetry.space_group_name_H-M   'P 1'
#
loop_
_entity.id
_entity.type
_entity.pdbx_description
1 polymer ?
#
loop_
_entity_poly.entity_id
_entity_poly.type
_entity_poly.pdbx_seq_one_letter_code
_entity_poly.pdbx_strand_id
1 'polypeptide(L)' 'MNVTCPNCATVYRVDPAKVPEVGVRARCAVCSAVFAVSREGKPARAPEPVAAGGVAAADVVPP' A
#
# COMPACT_ATOMS: atom_id res chain seq x y z
N MET A 1 18.91 -3.81 2.26
CA MET A 1 18.25 -2.48 2.35
C MET A 1 17.82 -2.22 3.79
N ASN A 2 17.78 -0.96 4.22
CA ASN A 2 17.32 -0.61 5.57
C ASN A 2 15.87 -0.13 5.47
N VAL A 3 15.03 -0.57 6.38
CA VAL A 3 13.62 -0.16 6.44
C VAL A 3 13.32 0.34 7.85
N THR A 4 12.68 1.50 7.93
CA THR A 4 12.34 2.14 9.20
C THR A 4 10.86 1.92 9.49
N CYS A 5 10.54 1.48 10.70
CA CYS A 5 9.15 1.35 11.13
C CYS A 5 8.51 2.74 11.23
N PRO A 6 7.37 3.01 10.56
CA PRO A 6 6.71 4.32 10.58
C PRO A 6 6.06 4.65 11.94
N ASN A 7 6.01 3.68 12.86
CA ASN A 7 5.28 3.81 14.12
C ASN A 7 6.21 4.09 15.31
N CYS A 8 7.39 3.46 15.35
CA CYS A 8 8.35 3.58 16.46
C CYS A 8 9.76 3.97 16.00
N ALA A 9 9.95 4.30 14.72
CA ALA A 9 11.23 4.68 14.12
C ALA A 9 12.36 3.64 14.25
N THR A 10 12.05 2.39 14.61
CA THR A 10 13.07 1.32 14.68
C THR A 10 13.56 0.95 13.28
N VAL A 11 14.88 0.86 13.12
CA VAL A 11 15.55 0.53 11.85
C VAL A 11 15.82 -0.97 11.78
N TYR A 12 15.37 -1.62 10.70
CA TYR A 12 15.60 -3.03 10.43
C TYR A 12 16.43 -3.22 9.16
N ARG A 13 17.37 -4.16 9.22
CA ARG A 13 18.15 -4.61 8.05
C ARG A 13 17.35 -5.71 7.34
N VAL A 14 16.80 -5.39 6.18
CA VAL A 14 16.07 -6.35 5.34
C VAL A 14 16.95 -6.75 4.17
N ASP A 15 17.03 -8.05 3.95
CA ASP A 15 17.74 -8.58 2.80
C ASP A 15 16.92 -8.32 1.53
N PRO A 16 17.47 -7.57 0.55
CA PRO A 16 16.72 -7.25 -0.66
C PRO A 16 16.38 -8.54 -1.41
N ALA A 17 17.23 -9.57 -1.42
CA ALA A 17 16.97 -10.83 -2.13
C ALA A 17 15.72 -11.56 -1.62
N LYS A 18 15.30 -11.28 -0.38
CA LYS A 18 14.07 -11.81 0.22
C LYS A 18 12.84 -10.95 -0.03
N VAL A 19 12.99 -9.78 -0.64
CA VAL A 19 11.86 -8.90 -0.97
C VAL A 19 11.51 -9.02 -2.44
N PRO A 20 10.34 -9.59 -2.77
CA PRO A 20 9.88 -9.69 -4.14
C PRO A 20 9.42 -8.32 -4.67
N GLU A 21 9.33 -8.17 -6.00
CA GLU A 21 8.93 -6.92 -6.65
C GLU A 21 7.51 -6.47 -6.27
N VAL A 22 6.61 -7.42 -5.98
CA VAL A 22 5.26 -7.15 -5.47
C VAL A 22 5.25 -6.54 -4.05
N GLY A 23 6.39 -6.57 -3.35
CA GLY A 23 6.51 -6.16 -1.96
C GLY A 23 6.06 -7.23 -0.96
N VAL A 24 6.41 -7.05 0.31
CA VAL A 24 6.07 -7.96 1.40
C VAL A 24 5.49 -7.18 2.59
N ARG A 25 4.64 -7.83 3.40
CA ARG A 25 4.18 -7.27 4.68
C ARG A 25 5.20 -7.59 5.77
N ALA A 26 5.89 -6.57 6.29
CA ALA A 26 6.77 -6.70 7.43
C ALA A 26 6.02 -6.40 8.73
N ARG A 27 6.31 -7.18 9.79
CA ARG A 27 5.82 -6.92 11.14
C ARG A 27 6.96 -6.41 12.01
N CYS A 28 6.75 -5.27 12.67
CA CYS A 28 7.70 -4.72 13.63
C CYS A 28 7.77 -5.62 14.87
N ALA A 29 8.97 -6.04 15.28
CA ALA A 29 9.14 -6.84 16.48
C ALA A 29 8.97 -6.02 17.78
N VAL A 30 9.14 -4.69 17.70
CA VAL A 30 9.05 -3.78 18.85
C VAL A 30 7.60 -3.38 19.16
N CYS A 31 6.89 -2.85 18.16
CA CYS A 31 5.53 -2.33 18.35
C CYS A 31 4.43 -3.17 17.67
N SER A 32 4.78 -4.30 17.06
CA SER A 32 3.85 -5.16 16.31
C SER A 32 3.15 -4.51 15.10
N ALA A 33 3.50 -3.28 14.72
CA ALA A 33 2.95 -2.62 13.54
C ALA A 33 3.29 -3.38 12.25
N VAL A 34 2.31 -3.51 11.35
CA VAL A 34 2.47 -4.18 10.05
C VAL A 34 2.50 -3.13 8.94
N PHE A 35 3.53 -3.18 8.09
CA PHE A 35 3.73 -2.21 7.00
C PHE A 35 4.26 -2.89 5.74
N ALA A 36 4.00 -2.30 4.57
CA ALA A 36 4.46 -2.80 3.29
C ALA A 36 5.91 -2.40 3.04
N VAL A 37 6.71 -3.34 2.56
CA VAL A 37 8.12 -3.16 2.21
C VAL A 37 8.31 -3.61 0.77
N SER A 38 8.69 -2.68 -0.11
CA SER A 38 8.93 -2.93 -1.54
C SER A 38 10.38 -2.59 -1.88
N ARG A 39 10.96 -3.27 -2.87
CA ARG A 39 12.41 -3.25 -3.16
C ARG A 39 12.92 -1.93 -3.76
N GLU A 40 12.04 -1.03 -4.16
CA GLU A 40 12.41 0.24 -4.77
C GLU A 40 11.24 1.24 -4.70
N GLY A 41 11.46 2.32 -3.95
CA GLY A 41 11.09 3.72 -4.24
C GLY A 41 9.67 4.11 -4.65
N LYS A 42 8.74 3.20 -4.91
CA LYS A 42 7.38 3.51 -5.29
C LYS A 42 6.51 3.26 -4.07
N PRO A 43 6.02 4.31 -3.36
CA PRO A 43 4.92 4.08 -2.44
C PRO A 43 3.90 3.28 -3.22
N ALA A 44 3.45 2.16 -2.65
CA ALA A 44 2.37 1.38 -3.22
C ALA A 44 1.29 2.41 -3.52
N ARG A 45 1.13 2.75 -4.80
CA ARG A 45 0.12 3.68 -5.26
C ARG A 45 -1.13 3.06 -4.69
N ALA A 46 -1.73 3.77 -3.73
CA ALA A 46 -3.02 3.39 -3.17
C ALA A 46 -3.85 2.96 -4.36
N PRO A 47 -4.59 1.84 -4.30
CA PRO A 47 -5.53 1.53 -5.36
C PRO A 47 -6.32 2.83 -5.55
N GLU A 48 -6.10 3.51 -6.68
CA GLU A 48 -6.90 4.66 -7.06
C GLU A 48 -8.32 4.14 -6.88
N PRO A 49 -9.18 4.84 -6.11
CA PRO A 49 -10.54 4.39 -5.94
C PRO A 49 -11.05 4.17 -7.34
N VAL A 50 -11.30 2.91 -7.69
CA VAL A 50 -11.84 2.54 -8.99
C VAL A 50 -13.03 3.45 -9.15
N ALA A 51 -12.93 4.36 -10.13
CA ALA A 51 -13.97 5.31 -10.42
C ALA A 51 -15.26 4.49 -10.54
N ALA A 52 -16.11 4.61 -9.52
CA ALA A 52 -17.36 3.92 -9.48
C ALA A 52 -18.22 4.53 -10.59
N GLY A 53 -18.26 3.79 -11.70
CA GLY A 53 -19.39 3.73 -12.61
C GLY A 53 -19.76 5.02 -13.29
N GLY A 54 -19.29 5.20 -14.51
CA GLY A 54 -20.18 5.73 -15.53
C GLY A 54 -21.34 4.75 -15.74
N VAL A 55 -22.57 5.26 -15.76
CA VAL A 55 -23.47 5.19 -16.93
C VAL A 55 -24.60 6.20 -16.78
N ALA A 56 -24.85 6.89 -17.89
CA ALA A 56 -25.90 7.85 -18.11
C ALA A 56 -27.30 7.20 -18.30
N ALA A 57 -28.31 8.07 -18.25
CA ALA A 57 -29.51 8.12 -19.11
C ALA A 57 -30.89 7.87 -18.46
N ALA A 58 -31.67 8.96 -18.49
CA ALA A 58 -33.07 9.05 -18.92
C ALA A 58 -34.15 8.24 -18.18
N ASP A 59 -34.92 8.94 -17.35
CA ASP A 59 -36.36 8.70 -17.20
C ASP A 59 -37.13 10.03 -17.35
N VAL A 60 -37.64 10.23 -18.57
CA VAL A 60 -38.94 10.81 -18.95
C VAL A 60 -40.00 10.49 -17.85
N VAL A 61 -40.76 11.39 -17.21
CA VAL A 61 -41.79 12.33 -17.75
C VAL A 61 -42.38 13.23 -16.60
N PRO A 62 -42.93 14.44 -16.91
CA PRO A 62 -43.46 15.43 -15.95
C PRO A 62 -44.94 15.23 -15.54
N PRO A 63 -45.43 15.90 -14.48
CA PRO A 63 -46.83 16.34 -14.36
C PRO A 63 -47.06 17.80 -14.83
#